data_AF-A0A024HVV5-F1
#
_entry.id   AF-A0A024HVV5-F1
#
_cell.length_a   1.000
_cell.length_b   1.000
_cell.length_c   1.000
_cell.angle_alpha   90.00
_cell.angle_beta   90.00
_cell.angle_gamma   90.00
#
_symmetry.space_group_name_H-M   'P 1'
#
loop_
_entity.id
_entity.type
_entity.pdbx_description
1 polymer ?
#
loop_
_entity_poly.entity_id
_entity_poly.type
_entity_poly.pdbx_seq_one_letter_code
_entity_poly.pdbx_strand_id
1 'polypeptide(L)'
;FITPVRVLRGWLTLCSDYGSAEIMDANHKRFALIVISLRKARGFVGIDIDWEYPADSTQASNMIVMLKEVRSQLDAYAAQHAPGYHFILSIAAPAGEVNYSVLRLADVGQVLDYVNLMAYDYAGSWSNASGHDANLYANPQNPNATPFNTDDAVKAYIKGGVPANKIVLGMPIYG
;
A
#
# COMPACT_ATOMS: atom_id res chain seq x y z
N PHE A 1 -13.57 -14.32 13.32
CA PHE A 1 -13.81 -14.54 11.88
C PHE A 1 -12.86 -13.61 11.13
N ILE A 2 -11.91 -14.15 10.35
CA ILE A 2 -11.03 -13.34 9.48
C ILE A 2 -11.87 -12.96 8.26
N THR A 3 -12.16 -11.68 8.09
CA THR A 3 -12.95 -11.21 6.96
C THR A 3 -12.05 -11.13 5.73
N PRO A 4 -12.36 -11.84 4.63
CA PRO A 4 -11.42 -11.99 3.51
C PRO A 4 -11.30 -10.70 2.67
N VAL A 5 -10.19 -9.97 2.85
CA VAL A 5 -9.73 -8.90 1.95
C VAL A 5 -8.85 -9.53 0.87
N ARG A 6 -9.05 -9.16 -0.40
CA ARG A 6 -8.18 -9.63 -1.49
C ARG A 6 -7.08 -8.62 -1.78
N VAL A 7 -5.85 -9.11 -1.79
CA VAL A 7 -4.68 -8.39 -2.29
C VAL A 7 -4.65 -8.46 -3.82
N LEU A 8 -4.65 -7.30 -4.46
CA LEU A 8 -4.32 -7.11 -5.87
C LEU A 8 -2.86 -6.67 -5.94
N ARG A 9 -1.97 -7.64 -6.20
CA ARG A 9 -0.54 -7.38 -6.41
C ARG A 9 -0.30 -6.77 -7.78
N GLY A 10 0.35 -5.61 -7.82
CA GLY A 10 0.71 -4.89 -9.04
C GLY A 10 1.80 -5.55 -9.88
N TRP A 11 2.47 -6.58 -9.38
CA TRP A 11 3.70 -7.08 -10.00
C TRP A 11 3.55 -7.92 -11.28
N LEU A 12 2.40 -8.53 -11.61
CA LEU A 12 2.38 -9.49 -12.74
C LEU A 12 1.12 -9.60 -13.63
N THR A 13 0.13 -8.72 -13.52
CA THR A 13 -1.02 -8.77 -14.46
C THR A 13 -1.52 -7.40 -14.93
N LEU A 14 -0.93 -6.33 -14.42
CA LEU A 14 -1.24 -4.96 -14.86
C LEU A 14 0.02 -4.19 -15.26
N CYS A 15 1.16 -4.38 -14.58
CA CYS A 15 2.35 -3.59 -14.93
C CYS A 15 2.99 -3.96 -16.29
N SER A 16 2.82 -5.18 -16.79
CA SER A 16 3.31 -5.56 -18.13
C SER A 16 2.47 -4.98 -19.28
N ASP A 17 1.20 -4.66 -19.03
CA ASP A 17 0.30 -4.02 -20.02
C ASP A 17 0.26 -2.49 -19.86
N TYR A 18 0.64 -1.97 -18.69
CA TYR A 18 0.69 -0.53 -18.40
C TYR A 18 2.11 0.06 -18.39
N GLY A 19 3.14 -0.76 -18.63
CA GLY A 19 4.47 -0.27 -19.00
C GLY A 19 4.36 0.50 -20.32
N SER A 20 4.45 1.83 -20.25
CA SER A 20 4.29 2.83 -21.34
C SER A 20 2.88 3.29 -21.72
N ALA A 21 1.80 2.85 -21.04
CA ALA A 21 0.47 3.39 -21.30
C ALA A 21 0.19 4.61 -20.40
N GLU A 22 0.36 5.79 -20.99
CA GLU A 22 -0.01 7.09 -20.44
C GLU A 22 -1.32 7.06 -19.65
N ILE A 23 -1.25 7.73 -18.51
CA ILE A 23 -2.20 7.70 -17.43
C ILE A 23 -3.31 8.70 -17.75
N MET A 24 -4.35 8.19 -18.40
CA MET A 24 -5.60 8.91 -18.62
C MET A 24 -6.64 8.46 -17.58
N ASP A 25 -7.57 9.34 -17.19
CA ASP A 25 -8.71 9.04 -16.31
C ASP A 25 -9.45 7.72 -16.67
N ALA A 26 -9.47 7.37 -17.96
CA ALA A 26 -10.06 6.14 -18.47
C ALA A 26 -9.40 4.86 -17.88
N ASN A 27 -8.08 4.89 -17.63
CA ASN A 27 -7.34 3.74 -17.11
C ASN A 27 -7.60 3.52 -15.61
N HIS A 28 -7.68 4.59 -14.83
CA HIS A 28 -8.08 4.52 -13.41
C HIS A 28 -9.52 4.01 -13.27
N LYS A 29 -10.44 4.54 -14.10
CA LYS A 29 -11.82 4.07 -14.15
C LYS A 29 -11.92 2.59 -14.52
N ARG A 30 -11.14 2.15 -15.51
CA ARG A 30 -11.11 0.74 -15.94
C ARG A 30 -10.58 -0.17 -14.84
N PHE A 31 -9.51 0.22 -14.15
CA PHE A 31 -8.98 -0.54 -13.01
C PHE A 31 -10.02 -0.68 -11.90
N ALA A 32 -10.66 0.43 -11.51
CA ALA A 32 -11.71 0.42 -10.51
C ALA A 32 -12.93 -0.44 -10.94
N LEU A 33 -13.29 -0.46 -12.23
CA LEU A 33 -14.36 -1.33 -12.74
C LEU A 33 -13.99 -2.82 -12.67
N ILE A 34 -12.72 -3.17 -12.93
CA ILE A 34 -12.20 -4.54 -12.77
C ILE A 34 -12.29 -4.96 -11.29
N VAL A 35 -11.89 -4.06 -10.39
CA VAL A 35 -12.00 -4.19 -8.94
C VAL A 35 -13.43 -4.53 -8.51
N ILE A 36 -14.43 -3.75 -8.94
CA ILE A 36 -15.85 -4.01 -8.65
C ILE A 36 -16.31 -5.33 -9.27
N SER A 37 -15.87 -5.66 -10.48
CA SER A 37 -16.24 -6.92 -11.15
C SER A 37 -15.71 -8.14 -10.40
N LEU A 38 -14.46 -8.09 -9.92
CA LEU A 38 -13.88 -9.16 -9.12
C LEU A 38 -14.59 -9.31 -7.77
N ARG A 39 -14.99 -8.19 -7.14
CA ARG A 39 -15.84 -8.22 -5.95
C ARG A 39 -17.16 -8.94 -6.22
N LYS A 40 -17.88 -8.55 -7.28
CA LYS A 40 -19.16 -9.17 -7.67
C LYS A 40 -19.01 -10.68 -7.87
N ALA A 41 -17.94 -11.10 -8.54
CA ALA A 41 -17.73 -12.51 -8.86
C ALA A 41 -17.33 -13.38 -7.66
N ARG A 42 -16.75 -12.80 -6.60
CA ARG A 42 -16.07 -13.56 -5.55
C ARG A 42 -16.47 -13.19 -4.11
N GLY A 43 -17.28 -12.14 -3.92
CA GLY A 43 -17.85 -11.78 -2.62
C GLY A 43 -16.86 -11.12 -1.63
N PHE A 44 -15.81 -10.47 -2.10
CA PHE A 44 -14.82 -9.83 -1.22
C PHE A 44 -15.40 -8.65 -0.42
N VAL A 45 -14.87 -8.46 0.79
CA VAL A 45 -15.25 -7.38 1.72
C VAL A 45 -14.38 -6.13 1.60
N GLY A 46 -13.33 -6.20 0.78
CA GLY A 46 -12.41 -5.12 0.56
C GLY A 46 -11.29 -5.51 -0.38
N ILE A 47 -10.44 -4.53 -0.67
CA ILE A 47 -9.38 -4.60 -1.65
C ILE A 47 -8.13 -3.97 -1.06
N ASP A 48 -7.03 -4.69 -1.20
CA ASP A 48 -5.69 -4.21 -0.86
C ASP A 48 -4.90 -4.05 -2.15
N ILE A 49 -4.27 -2.89 -2.35
CA ILE A 49 -3.49 -2.57 -3.55
C ILE A 49 -2.02 -2.54 -3.19
N ASP A 50 -1.24 -3.33 -3.93
CA ASP A 50 0.18 -3.53 -3.64
C ASP A 50 1.02 -3.10 -4.85
N TRP A 51 1.37 -1.80 -4.88
CA TRP A 51 2.26 -1.18 -5.87
C TRP A 51 3.62 -0.90 -5.22
N GLU A 52 4.62 -1.70 -5.60
CA GLU A 52 5.99 -1.62 -5.10
C GLU A 52 6.98 -1.14 -6.18
N TYR A 53 7.31 0.14 -6.30
CA TYR A 53 6.76 1.32 -5.62
C TYR A 53 6.56 2.44 -6.64
N PRO A 54 5.74 3.48 -6.34
CA PRO A 54 5.76 4.70 -7.13
C PRO A 54 7.17 5.29 -7.19
N ALA A 55 7.74 5.40 -8.39
CA ALA A 55 9.15 5.79 -8.57
C ALA A 55 9.40 7.30 -8.49
N ASP A 56 8.36 8.11 -8.69
CA ASP A 56 8.46 9.57 -8.73
C ASP A 56 7.15 10.25 -8.30
N SER A 57 7.18 11.59 -8.19
CA SER A 57 6.03 12.40 -7.77
C SER A 57 4.82 12.29 -8.70
N THR A 58 5.06 12.01 -9.98
CA THR A 58 3.99 11.80 -10.97
C THR A 58 3.28 10.51 -10.67
N GLN A 59 4.01 9.40 -10.50
CA GLN A 59 3.45 8.12 -10.10
C GLN A 59 2.76 8.18 -8.75
N ALA A 60 3.32 8.88 -7.76
CA ALA A 60 2.69 9.07 -6.46
C ALA A 60 1.37 9.83 -6.56
N SER A 61 1.29 10.86 -7.41
CA SER A 61 0.04 11.59 -7.65
C SER A 61 -0.98 10.71 -8.36
N ASN A 62 -0.55 9.89 -9.32
CA ASN A 62 -1.41 8.94 -10.02
C ASN A 62 -1.95 7.85 -9.10
N MET A 63 -1.14 7.36 -8.17
CA MET A 63 -1.61 6.45 -7.11
C MET A 63 -2.78 7.07 -6.34
N ILE A 64 -2.70 8.34 -5.96
CA ILE A 64 -3.81 9.02 -5.26
C ILE A 64 -5.07 9.13 -6.12
N VAL A 65 -4.93 9.48 -7.41
CA VAL A 65 -6.08 9.55 -8.32
C VAL A 65 -6.74 8.17 -8.46
N MET A 66 -5.95 7.13 -8.66
CA MET A 66 -6.42 5.75 -8.72
C MET A 66 -7.14 5.34 -7.43
N LEU A 67 -6.55 5.60 -6.26
CA LEU A 67 -7.16 5.24 -4.97
C LEU A 67 -8.50 5.95 -4.75
N LYS A 68 -8.58 7.24 -5.09
CA LYS A 68 -9.84 8.01 -5.02
C LYS A 68 -10.91 7.46 -5.96
N GLU A 69 -10.53 7.07 -7.17
CA GLU A 69 -11.45 6.45 -8.13
C GLU A 69 -11.96 5.08 -7.62
N VAL A 70 -11.06 4.24 -7.08
CA VAL A 70 -11.45 2.95 -6.48
C VAL A 70 -12.40 3.15 -5.31
N ARG A 71 -12.10 4.08 -4.38
CA ARG A 71 -12.98 4.42 -3.25
C ARG A 71 -14.36 4.86 -3.73
N SER A 72 -14.42 5.78 -4.68
CA SER A 72 -15.66 6.27 -5.28
C SER A 72 -16.51 5.14 -5.86
N GLN A 73 -15.91 4.22 -6.62
CA GLN A 73 -16.63 3.09 -7.18
C GLN A 73 -17.07 2.05 -6.13
N LEU A 74 -16.27 1.83 -5.09
CA LEU A 74 -16.66 0.99 -3.95
C LEU A 74 -17.87 1.56 -3.22
N ASP A 75 -17.89 2.89 -3.00
CA ASP A 75 -18.99 3.59 -2.33
C ASP A 75 -20.27 3.57 -3.18
N ALA A 76 -20.15 3.84 -4.48
CA ALA A 76 -21.27 3.74 -5.42
C ALA A 76 -21.86 2.32 -5.47
N TYR A 77 -20.98 1.31 -5.49
CA TYR A 77 -21.40 -0.09 -5.46
C TYR A 77 -22.10 -0.46 -4.15
N ALA A 78 -21.56 -0.04 -3.01
CA ALA A 78 -22.19 -0.25 -1.70
C ALA A 78 -23.57 0.40 -1.64
N ALA A 79 -23.71 1.66 -2.06
CA ALA A 79 -24.98 2.37 -2.07
C ALA A 79 -26.07 1.63 -2.86
N GLN A 80 -25.70 0.99 -3.97
CA GLN A 80 -26.64 0.27 -4.84
C GLN A 80 -26.93 -1.16 -4.39
N HIS A 81 -25.93 -1.88 -3.86
CA HIS A 81 -26.00 -3.34 -3.71
C HIS A 81 -25.72 -3.86 -2.30
N ALA A 82 -25.20 -3.03 -1.41
CA ALA A 82 -24.99 -3.36 0.00
C ALA A 82 -25.20 -2.10 0.87
N PRO A 83 -26.42 -1.54 0.93
CA PRO A 83 -26.66 -0.28 1.63
C PRO A 83 -26.19 -0.33 3.08
N GLY A 84 -25.41 0.67 3.50
CA GLY A 84 -24.82 0.74 4.84
C GLY A 84 -23.53 -0.07 5.01
N TYR A 85 -23.07 -0.80 4.00
CA TYR A 85 -21.79 -1.50 4.03
C TYR A 85 -20.64 -0.60 3.55
N HIS A 86 -19.51 -0.62 4.26
CA HIS A 86 -18.29 0.07 3.86
C HIS A 86 -17.24 -0.96 3.43
N PHE A 87 -16.94 -1.02 2.13
CA PHE A 87 -15.87 -1.89 1.63
C PHE A 87 -14.50 -1.35 2.04
N ILE A 88 -13.62 -2.23 2.51
CA ILE A 88 -12.27 -1.85 2.93
C ILE A 88 -11.41 -1.54 1.69
N LEU A 89 -10.63 -0.46 1.76
CA LEU A 89 -9.57 -0.14 0.81
C LEU A 89 -8.26 0.07 1.59
N SER A 90 -7.24 -0.72 1.28
CA SER A 90 -5.91 -0.61 1.89
C SER A 90 -4.80 -0.67 0.85
N ILE A 91 -3.56 -0.39 1.29
CA ILE A 91 -2.36 -0.65 0.50
C ILE A 91 -1.32 -1.40 1.35
N ALA A 92 -0.43 -2.12 0.67
CA ALA A 92 0.88 -2.45 1.20
C ALA A 92 1.83 -1.27 0.95
N ALA A 93 2.55 -0.82 1.99
CA ALA A 93 3.31 0.43 1.94
C ALA A 93 4.77 0.23 2.37
N PRO A 94 5.73 0.91 1.72
CA PRO A 94 7.15 0.76 2.00
C PRO A 94 7.53 1.27 3.39
N ALA A 95 8.47 0.58 4.04
CA ALA A 95 9.17 1.08 5.23
C ALA A 95 10.54 1.73 4.93
N GLY A 96 11.05 1.65 3.70
CA GLY A 96 12.30 2.30 3.30
C GLY A 96 12.11 3.77 2.90
N GLU A 97 12.97 4.66 3.41
CA GLU A 97 12.87 6.12 3.23
C GLU A 97 12.83 6.56 1.78
N VAL A 98 13.66 5.96 0.93
CA VAL A 98 13.70 6.27 -0.50
C VAL A 98 12.33 6.10 -1.16
N ASN A 99 11.54 5.11 -0.71
CA ASN A 99 10.24 4.82 -1.30
C ASN A 99 9.10 5.60 -0.63
N TYR A 100 9.05 5.64 0.72
CA TYR A 100 7.94 6.34 1.40
C TYR A 100 8.01 7.86 1.26
N SER A 101 9.19 8.44 1.03
CA SER A 101 9.36 9.89 0.86
C SER A 101 8.79 10.41 -0.46
N VAL A 102 8.60 9.53 -1.45
CA VAL A 102 7.95 9.84 -2.73
C VAL A 102 6.42 9.88 -2.59
N LEU A 103 5.87 9.18 -1.59
CA LEU A 103 4.42 9.04 -1.41
C LEU A 103 3.77 10.33 -0.87
N ARG A 104 2.52 10.54 -1.28
CA ARG A 104 1.66 11.62 -0.76
C ARG A 104 0.96 11.17 0.52
N LEU A 105 1.72 11.00 1.61
CA LEU A 105 1.27 10.34 2.85
C LEU A 105 -0.03 10.91 3.44
N ALA A 106 -0.22 12.23 3.43
CA ALA A 106 -1.46 12.85 3.92
C ALA A 106 -2.68 12.43 3.07
N ASP A 107 -2.54 12.41 1.74
CA ASP A 107 -3.59 11.98 0.82
C ASP A 107 -3.87 10.47 1.00
N VAL A 108 -2.83 9.65 1.20
CA VAL A 108 -2.96 8.22 1.53
C VAL A 108 -3.80 8.03 2.80
N GLY A 109 -3.46 8.73 3.88
CA GLY A 109 -4.17 8.64 5.17
C GLY A 109 -5.63 9.08 5.11
N GLN A 110 -5.97 9.97 4.18
CA GLN A 110 -7.34 10.42 3.94
C GLN A 110 -8.19 9.40 3.17
N VAL A 111 -7.61 8.75 2.16
CA VAL A 111 -8.36 7.88 1.23
C VAL A 111 -8.54 6.45 1.75
N LEU A 112 -7.53 5.92 2.44
CA LEU A 112 -7.49 4.51 2.84
C LEU A 112 -8.14 4.24 4.19
N ASP A 113 -8.61 3.01 4.38
CA ASP A 113 -9.03 2.48 5.68
C ASP A 113 -7.81 2.06 6.51
N TYR A 114 -6.86 1.35 5.88
CA TYR A 114 -5.63 0.89 6.52
C TYR A 114 -4.42 1.02 5.59
N VAL A 115 -3.24 1.15 6.20
CA VAL A 115 -1.93 1.10 5.55
C VAL A 115 -1.18 -0.07 6.16
N ASN A 116 -0.96 -1.12 5.37
CA ASN A 116 -0.18 -2.28 5.78
C ASN A 116 1.31 -1.96 5.56
N LEU A 117 2.00 -1.52 6.61
CA LEU A 117 3.41 -1.15 6.54
C LEU A 117 4.28 -2.41 6.44
N MET A 118 5.00 -2.56 5.34
CA MET A 118 5.90 -3.69 5.09
C MET A 118 7.22 -3.51 5.86
N ALA A 119 7.15 -3.78 7.17
CA ALA A 119 8.24 -3.58 8.11
C ALA A 119 9.17 -4.82 8.19
N TYR A 120 9.64 -5.24 7.02
CA TYR A 120 10.52 -6.40 6.80
C TYR A 120 11.35 -6.19 5.53
N ASP A 121 12.20 -7.15 5.16
CA ASP A 121 13.14 -7.07 4.04
C ASP A 121 14.17 -5.93 4.19
N TYR A 122 14.56 -5.61 5.43
CA TYR A 122 15.54 -4.55 5.71
C TYR A 122 16.98 -4.96 5.35
N ALA A 123 17.28 -6.26 5.38
CA ALA A 123 18.57 -6.80 5.00
C ALA A 123 18.37 -8.14 4.28
N GLY A 124 19.18 -8.39 3.25
CA GLY A 124 19.04 -9.58 2.43
C GLY A 124 20.27 -9.88 1.59
N SER A 125 20.12 -10.70 0.56
CA SER A 125 21.23 -11.11 -0.31
C SER A 125 21.88 -9.96 -1.09
N TRP A 126 21.20 -8.81 -1.18
CA TRP A 126 21.69 -7.58 -1.79
C TRP A 126 22.53 -6.71 -0.83
N SER A 127 22.57 -7.05 0.46
CA SER A 127 23.30 -6.30 1.47
C SER A 127 24.79 -6.67 1.49
N ASN A 128 25.65 -5.69 1.72
CA ASN A 128 27.11 -5.89 1.85
C ASN A 128 27.53 -6.55 3.18
N ALA A 129 26.62 -6.61 4.15
CA ALA A 129 26.81 -7.22 5.45
C ALA A 129 25.50 -7.87 5.91
N SER A 130 25.59 -8.82 6.84
CA SER A 130 24.41 -9.33 7.53
C SER A 130 23.77 -8.24 8.38
N GLY A 131 22.45 -8.26 8.46
CA GLY A 131 21.66 -7.31 9.24
C GLY A 131 20.35 -7.94 9.72
N HIS A 132 19.62 -7.20 10.55
CA HIS A 132 18.30 -7.58 11.00
C HIS A 132 17.26 -7.30 9.90
N ASP A 133 16.41 -8.29 9.63
CA ASP A 133 15.40 -8.21 8.58
C ASP A 133 14.19 -7.31 8.92
N ALA A 134 13.81 -7.26 10.21
CA ALA A 134 12.58 -6.59 10.67
C ALA A 134 12.74 -5.98 12.08
N ASN A 135 13.85 -5.28 12.35
CA ASN A 135 14.09 -4.67 13.66
C ASN A 135 13.18 -3.45 13.92
N LEU A 136 12.62 -3.36 15.13
CA LEU A 136 11.79 -2.22 15.52
C LEU A 136 12.58 -0.91 15.63
N TYR A 137 13.78 -0.97 16.20
CA TYR A 137 14.63 0.20 16.48
C TYR A 137 16.00 0.06 15.84
N ALA A 138 16.63 1.20 15.53
CA ALA A 138 18.03 1.23 15.12
C ALA A 138 18.96 0.85 16.29
N ASN A 139 20.09 0.21 15.97
CA ASN A 139 21.18 -0.03 16.90
C ASN A 139 22.30 1.00 16.69
N PRO A 140 22.41 2.05 17.54
CA PRO A 140 23.43 3.10 17.36
C PRO A 140 24.86 2.58 17.56
N GLN A 141 25.05 1.44 18.23
CA GLN A 141 26.35 0.83 18.44
C GLN A 141 26.80 -0.04 17.26
N ASN A 142 25.86 -0.46 16.40
CA ASN A 142 26.16 -1.18 15.17
C ASN A 142 25.15 -0.81 14.06
N PRO A 143 25.29 0.39 13.46
CA PRO A 143 24.34 0.86 12.45
C PRO A 143 24.24 -0.04 11.22
N ASN A 144 25.33 -0.72 10.85
CA ASN A 144 25.37 -1.63 9.71
C ASN A 144 24.46 -2.85 9.88
N ALA A 145 24.20 -3.28 11.12
CA ALA A 145 23.28 -4.39 11.40
C ALA A 145 21.82 -3.98 11.35
N THR A 146 21.51 -2.68 11.41
CA THR A 146 20.14 -2.14 11.37
C THR A 146 20.07 -0.99 10.35
N PRO A 147 20.25 -1.29 9.04
CA PRO A 147 20.25 -0.25 8.01
C PRO A 147 18.91 0.48 7.90
N PHE A 148 17.82 -0.18 8.33
CA PHE A 148 16.49 0.39 8.48
C PHE A 148 15.94 0.07 9.87
N ASN A 149 14.84 0.69 10.25
CA ASN A 149 14.07 0.32 11.43
C ASN A 149 12.60 0.73 11.29
N THR A 150 11.72 -0.01 11.93
CA THR A 150 10.26 0.21 11.86
C THR A 150 9.82 1.53 12.50
N ASP A 151 10.42 1.90 13.63
CA ASP A 151 10.02 3.07 14.42
C ASP A 151 10.17 4.37 13.61
N ASP A 152 11.25 4.52 12.86
CA ASP A 152 11.47 5.66 11.96
C ASP A 152 10.42 5.72 10.85
N ALA A 153 10.09 4.58 10.23
CA ALA A 153 9.03 4.52 9.23
C ALA A 153 7.67 4.91 9.82
N VAL A 154 7.28 4.35 10.97
CA VAL A 154 6.02 4.69 11.64
C VAL A 154 5.94 6.18 11.97
N LYS A 155 7.01 6.76 12.52
CA LYS A 155 7.10 8.19 12.80
C LYS A 155 6.99 9.04 11.53
N ALA A 156 7.63 8.62 10.43
CA ALA A 156 7.54 9.31 9.15
C ALA A 156 6.11 9.32 8.60
N TYR A 157 5.38 8.19 8.68
CA TYR A 157 3.98 8.11 8.24
C TYR A 157 3.06 9.00 9.08
N ILE A 158 3.21 8.98 10.41
CA ILE A 158 2.43 9.83 11.32
C ILE A 158 2.72 11.31 11.04
N LYS A 159 4.00 11.70 10.94
CA LYS A 159 4.42 13.06 10.61
C LYS A 159 3.92 13.49 9.23
N GLY A 160 3.85 12.55 8.28
CA GLY A 160 3.33 12.74 6.93
C GLY A 160 1.81 12.87 6.86
N GLY A 161 1.08 12.68 7.97
CA GLY A 161 -0.37 12.89 8.06
C GLY A 161 -1.20 11.61 8.05
N VAL A 162 -0.59 10.41 8.13
CA VAL A 162 -1.34 9.16 8.28
C VAL A 162 -1.74 8.97 9.74
N PRO A 163 -3.04 8.80 10.06
CA PRO A 163 -3.47 8.52 11.43
C PRO A 163 -2.86 7.22 11.95
N ALA A 164 -2.28 7.24 13.16
CA ALA A 164 -1.59 6.08 13.73
C ALA A 164 -2.47 4.83 13.82
N ASN A 165 -3.77 4.99 14.10
CA ASN A 165 -4.74 3.90 14.18
C ASN A 165 -5.08 3.26 12.82
N LYS A 166 -4.62 3.83 11.70
CA LYS A 166 -4.73 3.24 10.36
C LYS A 166 -3.48 2.47 9.94
N ILE A 167 -2.37 2.59 10.68
CA ILE A 167 -1.12 1.91 10.36
C ILE A 167 -1.15 0.50 10.96
N VAL A 168 -1.09 -0.51 10.09
CA VAL A 168 -0.98 -1.91 10.48
C VAL A 168 0.46 -2.34 10.30
N LEU A 169 1.07 -2.83 11.37
CA LEU A 169 2.47 -3.26 11.35
C LEU A 169 2.60 -4.65 10.72
N GLY A 170 3.21 -4.73 9.54
CA GLY A 170 3.57 -6.00 8.90
C GLY A 170 4.70 -6.70 9.65
N MET A 171 4.62 -8.03 9.73
CA MET A 171 5.64 -8.87 10.37
C MET A 171 5.98 -10.06 9.46
N PRO A 172 7.28 -10.38 9.28
CA PRO A 172 7.66 -11.52 8.46
C PRO A 172 7.39 -12.83 9.20
N ILE A 173 6.98 -13.85 8.46
CA ILE A 173 6.89 -15.25 8.92
C ILE A 173 7.99 -16.10 8.30
N TYR A 174 9.13 -15.46 8.02
CA TYR A 174 10.34 -15.99 7.40
C TYR A 174 11.58 -15.26 7.96
N GLY A 175 12.79 -15.72 7.60
CA GLY A 175 14.07 -15.11 7.96
C GLY A 175 15.26 -15.91 7.45
#